data_AF-B6WB21-F1
#
_entry.id   AF-B6WB21-F1
#
_cell.length_a   1.000
_cell.length_b   1.000
_cell.length_c   1.000
_cell.angle_alpha   90.00
_cell.angle_beta   90.00
_cell.angle_gamma   90.00
#
_symmetry.space_group_name_H-M   'P 1'
#
loop_
_entity.id
_entity.type
_entity.pdbx_description
1 polymer ?
#
loop_
_entity_poly.entity_id
_entity_poly.type
_entity_poly.pdbx_seq_one_letter_code
_entity_poly.pdbx_strand_id
1 'polypeptide(L)'
;MKRLVNNPEDIVEELIEGYTKAFDDVKVSELSGRVVARKNIDKDKVGIIIGGGSGHEPLFLGYVGEGFADACVIGHINTSPDPYAVYNAIKEVGSNKGVLLMYGNYTGDVLNFDMAQDMAIAEGYKVKSIQVTDDVVSAEDKDGRRGIAGDIFVMKIAAAAADLGYEFDEVYELAQKANDLTASMGVALGAADDPRTGHEMFNLEQGQMEIGMGIHGEPGVRRGKIETLNEVVDEITDPLIKELDLKENDEVGVLINGLGATPYMDLFVMNKKLSEILEEKK
;
A
#
# COMPACT_ATOMS: atom_id res chain seq x y z
N MET A 1 -14.36 11.92 -19.35
CA MET A 1 -14.66 10.79 -18.43
C MET A 1 -14.80 9.49 -19.22
N LYS A 2 -13.81 8.61 -19.13
CA LYS A 2 -13.82 7.24 -19.73
C LYS A 2 -13.98 6.17 -18.65
N ARG A 3 -14.93 6.34 -17.72
CA ARG A 3 -15.17 5.41 -16.60
C ARG A 3 -16.66 5.08 -16.48
N LEU A 4 -16.94 3.88 -15.97
CA LEU A 4 -18.28 3.45 -15.60
C LEU A 4 -18.52 3.83 -14.14
N VAL A 5 -19.15 4.97 -13.92
CA VAL A 5 -19.47 5.50 -12.58
C VAL A 5 -20.86 6.13 -12.61
N ASN A 6 -21.56 6.12 -11.47
CA ASN A 6 -22.83 6.84 -11.31
C ASN A 6 -22.55 8.32 -10.99
N ASN A 7 -22.68 8.71 -9.73
CA ASN A 7 -22.26 10.02 -9.24
C ASN A 7 -20.81 9.94 -8.76
N PRO A 8 -19.88 10.72 -9.34
CA PRO A 8 -18.48 10.65 -8.93
C PRO A 8 -18.20 11.01 -7.46
N GLU A 9 -19.07 11.79 -6.82
CA GLU A 9 -18.94 12.13 -5.40
C GLU A 9 -19.22 10.92 -4.48
N ASP A 10 -20.02 9.96 -4.94
CA ASP A 10 -20.43 8.78 -4.17
C ASP A 10 -19.55 7.55 -4.47
N ILE A 11 -18.50 7.70 -5.28
CA ILE A 11 -17.74 6.56 -5.82
C ILE A 11 -17.07 5.70 -4.74
N VAL A 12 -16.64 6.29 -3.63
CA VAL A 12 -15.99 5.56 -2.53
C VAL A 12 -17.03 4.81 -1.71
N GLU A 13 -18.20 5.41 -1.51
CA GLU A 13 -19.35 4.79 -0.86
C GLU A 13 -19.85 3.59 -1.68
N GLU A 14 -20.00 3.76 -2.99
CA GLU A 14 -20.38 2.68 -3.91
C GLU A 14 -19.31 1.58 -3.97
N LEU A 15 -18.01 1.93 -3.89
CA LEU A 15 -16.92 0.97 -3.77
C LEU A 15 -17.06 0.11 -2.51
N ILE A 16 -17.27 0.74 -1.35
CA ILE A 16 -17.42 0.06 -0.06
C ILE A 16 -18.65 -0.86 -0.07
N GLU A 17 -19.79 -0.35 -0.56
CA GLU A 17 -21.02 -1.13 -0.69
C GLU A 17 -20.82 -2.32 -1.66
N GLY A 18 -20.19 -2.07 -2.81
CA GLY A 18 -19.89 -3.11 -3.79
C GLY A 18 -18.98 -4.20 -3.24
N TYR A 19 -17.91 -3.81 -2.55
CA TYR A 19 -16.96 -4.73 -1.93
C TYR A 19 -17.64 -5.59 -0.85
N THR A 20 -18.39 -4.99 0.07
CA THR A 20 -19.06 -5.74 1.16
C THR A 20 -20.24 -6.60 0.68
N LYS A 21 -20.76 -6.36 -0.53
CA LYS A 21 -21.70 -7.27 -1.20
C LYS A 21 -21.00 -8.42 -1.94
N ALA A 22 -19.75 -8.24 -2.35
CA ALA A 22 -18.97 -9.25 -3.05
C ALA A 22 -18.32 -10.26 -2.08
N PHE A 23 -18.03 -9.85 -0.85
CA PHE A 23 -17.33 -10.64 0.15
C PHE A 23 -18.14 -10.75 1.45
N ASP A 24 -18.61 -11.98 1.75
CA ASP A 24 -19.52 -12.25 2.86
C ASP A 24 -18.84 -12.28 4.25
N ASP A 25 -17.52 -12.25 4.32
CA ASP A 25 -16.73 -12.33 5.55
C ASP A 25 -16.31 -10.97 6.12
N VAL A 26 -16.65 -9.87 5.42
CA VAL A 26 -16.39 -8.48 5.81
C VAL A 26 -17.69 -7.68 5.97
N LYS A 27 -17.62 -6.59 6.72
CA LYS A 27 -18.74 -5.67 6.96
C LYS A 27 -18.25 -4.23 7.02
N VAL A 28 -19.14 -3.29 6.74
CA VAL A 28 -18.94 -1.88 7.12
C VAL A 28 -19.05 -1.78 8.64
N SER A 29 -18.15 -1.04 9.27
CA SER A 29 -18.18 -0.77 10.70
C SER A 29 -19.44 0.00 11.08
N GLU A 30 -20.04 -0.36 12.23
CA GLU A 30 -21.12 0.44 12.83
C GLU A 30 -20.60 1.75 13.44
N LEU A 31 -19.29 1.85 13.67
CA LEU A 31 -18.65 3.04 14.25
C LEU A 31 -18.26 4.07 13.19
N SER A 32 -18.05 3.64 11.94
CA SER A 32 -17.67 4.51 10.83
C SER A 32 -18.00 3.90 9.47
N GLY A 33 -18.70 4.63 8.62
CA GLY A 33 -18.96 4.22 7.23
C GLY A 33 -17.70 4.16 6.33
N ARG A 34 -16.55 4.60 6.85
CA ARG A 34 -15.23 4.57 6.18
C ARG A 34 -14.33 3.44 6.66
N VAL A 35 -14.87 2.51 7.44
CA VAL A 35 -14.12 1.36 7.93
C VAL A 35 -14.80 0.09 7.44
N VAL A 36 -14.03 -0.77 6.78
CA VAL A 36 -14.44 -2.14 6.46
C VAL A 36 -13.63 -3.08 7.36
N ALA A 37 -14.32 -3.92 8.12
CA ALA A 37 -13.70 -4.85 9.06
C ALA A 37 -14.17 -6.28 8.80
N ARG A 38 -13.38 -7.26 9.23
CA ARG A 38 -13.82 -8.65 9.27
C ARG A 38 -15.07 -8.78 10.16
N LYS A 39 -16.02 -9.63 9.77
CA LYS A 39 -17.18 -9.96 10.62
C LYS A 39 -16.74 -10.70 11.88
N ASN A 40 -15.76 -11.59 11.74
CA ASN A 40 -15.20 -12.39 12.82
C ASN A 40 -13.77 -11.90 13.11
N ILE A 41 -13.66 -10.94 14.04
CA ILE A 41 -12.38 -10.43 14.52
C ILE A 41 -11.89 -11.36 15.64
N ASP A 42 -10.68 -11.89 15.47
CA ASP A 42 -10.00 -12.62 16.53
C ASP A 42 -9.36 -11.62 17.51
N LYS A 43 -9.82 -11.65 18.76
CA LYS A 43 -9.37 -10.74 19.83
C LYS A 43 -8.17 -11.31 20.61
N ASP A 44 -7.77 -12.54 20.36
CA ASP A 44 -6.68 -13.22 21.05
C ASP A 44 -5.30 -13.00 20.37
N LYS A 45 -5.27 -12.24 19.27
CA LYS A 45 -4.06 -11.81 18.55
C LYS A 45 -3.93 -10.29 18.46
N VAL A 46 -2.77 -9.82 17.99
CA VAL A 46 -2.55 -8.41 17.65
C VAL A 46 -3.49 -8.01 16.51
N GLY A 47 -4.23 -6.93 16.70
CA GLY A 47 -5.11 -6.39 15.67
C GLY A 47 -4.32 -5.71 14.54
N ILE A 48 -4.63 -6.01 13.29
CA ILE A 48 -3.97 -5.40 12.12
C ILE A 48 -4.95 -4.48 11.41
N ILE A 49 -4.59 -3.20 11.32
CA ILE A 49 -5.35 -2.19 10.57
C ILE A 49 -4.48 -1.62 9.47
N ILE A 50 -4.99 -1.67 8.25
CA ILE A 50 -4.38 -1.04 7.08
C ILE A 50 -5.25 0.13 6.60
N GLY A 51 -4.72 1.02 5.75
CA GLY A 51 -5.57 2.05 5.17
C GLY A 51 -4.83 3.20 4.51
N GLY A 52 -5.62 4.08 3.90
CA GLY A 52 -5.13 5.23 3.15
C GLY A 52 -6.18 5.74 2.17
N GLY A 53 -5.78 6.57 1.22
CA GLY A 53 -6.65 7.06 0.16
C GLY A 53 -7.14 5.96 -0.78
N SER A 54 -8.36 6.12 -1.29
CA SER A 54 -8.93 5.25 -2.34
C SER A 54 -8.26 5.48 -3.70
N GLY A 55 -8.43 4.54 -4.63
CA GLY A 55 -7.89 4.62 -5.99
C GLY A 55 -6.68 3.72 -6.25
N HIS A 56 -6.26 2.96 -5.24
CA HIS A 56 -5.13 2.02 -5.30
C HIS A 56 -5.58 0.55 -5.25
N GLU A 57 -6.88 0.29 -5.45
CA GLU A 57 -7.45 -1.03 -5.25
C GLU A 57 -6.71 -2.11 -6.11
N PRO A 58 -6.36 -3.27 -5.54
CA PRO A 58 -6.86 -3.81 -4.28
C PRO A 58 -6.21 -3.25 -3.01
N LEU A 59 -5.17 -2.41 -3.08
CA LEU A 59 -4.61 -1.75 -1.91
C LEU A 59 -5.56 -0.62 -1.45
N PHE A 60 -6.00 -0.53 -0.20
CA PHE A 60 -5.81 -1.48 0.91
C PHE A 60 -6.98 -2.45 1.06
N LEU A 61 -8.18 -2.07 0.62
CA LEU A 61 -9.45 -2.74 0.90
C LEU A 61 -9.46 -4.24 0.56
N GLY A 62 -8.84 -4.63 -0.55
CA GLY A 62 -8.75 -6.02 -1.01
C GLY A 62 -7.93 -6.95 -0.12
N TYR A 63 -7.21 -6.40 0.88
CA TYR A 63 -6.39 -7.14 1.83
C TYR A 63 -7.00 -7.25 3.24
N VAL A 64 -8.30 -6.94 3.40
CA VAL A 64 -9.04 -7.27 4.63
C VAL A 64 -9.52 -8.72 4.55
N GLY A 65 -9.11 -9.55 5.51
CA GLY A 65 -9.46 -10.96 5.52
C GLY A 65 -8.59 -11.80 6.44
N GLU A 66 -8.97 -13.07 6.60
CA GLU A 66 -8.16 -14.05 7.33
C GLU A 66 -6.77 -14.21 6.69
N GLY A 67 -5.71 -14.27 7.50
CA GLY A 67 -4.33 -14.32 6.99
C GLY A 67 -3.72 -12.95 6.69
N PHE A 68 -4.50 -11.86 6.77
CA PHE A 68 -4.08 -10.49 6.42
C PHE A 68 -4.65 -9.46 7.42
N ALA A 69 -5.33 -8.40 6.98
CA ALA A 69 -5.77 -7.32 7.87
C ALA A 69 -7.15 -7.60 8.49
N ASP A 70 -7.35 -7.13 9.72
CA ASP A 70 -8.63 -7.25 10.43
C ASP A 70 -9.59 -6.10 10.08
N ALA A 71 -9.05 -4.93 9.71
CA ALA A 71 -9.83 -3.83 9.15
C ALA A 71 -9.01 -2.96 8.18
N CYS A 72 -9.72 -2.28 7.28
CA CYS A 72 -9.21 -1.24 6.41
C CYS A 72 -9.92 0.09 6.69
N VAL A 73 -9.16 1.16 6.81
CA VAL A 73 -9.67 2.54 6.89
C VAL A 73 -9.54 3.20 5.51
N ILE A 74 -10.64 3.74 5.00
CA ILE A 74 -10.78 4.12 3.59
C ILE A 74 -10.99 5.63 3.50
N GLY A 75 -9.99 6.32 2.94
CA GLY A 75 -10.07 7.73 2.63
C GLY A 75 -10.75 8.01 1.29
N HIS A 76 -10.90 9.28 0.96
CA HIS A 76 -11.31 9.68 -0.39
C HIS A 76 -10.20 9.36 -1.42
N ILE A 77 -10.49 9.55 -2.71
CA ILE A 77 -9.51 9.29 -3.78
C ILE A 77 -8.24 10.11 -3.53
N ASN A 78 -7.10 9.41 -3.45
CA ASN A 78 -5.77 9.97 -3.16
C ASN A 78 -5.73 10.90 -1.94
N THR A 79 -6.60 10.68 -0.97
CA THR A 79 -6.72 11.51 0.23
C THR A 79 -6.82 10.62 1.45
N SER A 80 -5.94 10.84 2.43
CA SER A 80 -5.93 10.10 3.70
C SER A 80 -7.30 10.07 4.38
N PRO A 81 -7.70 8.94 5.03
CA PRO A 81 -8.89 8.88 5.86
C PRO A 81 -8.79 9.84 7.06
N ASP A 82 -9.95 10.27 7.56
CA ASP A 82 -9.99 11.10 8.76
C ASP A 82 -9.52 10.33 10.02
N PRO A 83 -8.92 11.02 10.99
CA PRO A 83 -8.37 10.38 12.20
C PRO A 83 -9.45 9.69 13.05
N TYR A 84 -10.72 10.15 12.99
CA TYR A 84 -11.79 9.51 13.74
C TYR A 84 -12.18 8.16 13.13
N ALA A 85 -12.13 8.01 11.81
CA ALA A 85 -12.32 6.71 11.16
C ALA A 85 -11.21 5.73 11.58
N VAL A 86 -9.95 6.16 11.61
CA VAL A 86 -8.84 5.32 12.08
C VAL A 86 -9.03 4.92 13.54
N TYR A 87 -9.35 5.89 14.41
CA TYR A 87 -9.61 5.64 15.83
C TYR A 87 -10.82 4.73 16.05
N ASN A 88 -11.87 4.84 15.24
CA ASN A 88 -13.02 3.94 15.27
C ASN A 88 -12.66 2.51 14.83
N ALA A 89 -11.76 2.34 13.85
CA ALA A 89 -11.22 1.03 13.51
C ALA A 89 -10.41 0.42 14.65
N ILE A 90 -9.61 1.23 15.36
CA ILE A 90 -8.88 0.78 16.57
C ILE A 90 -9.84 0.27 17.63
N LYS A 91 -10.95 0.97 17.89
CA LYS A 91 -11.97 0.50 18.84
C LYS A 91 -12.62 -0.82 18.41
N GLU A 92 -12.90 -0.97 17.11
CA GLU A 92 -13.53 -2.19 16.60
C GLU A 92 -12.59 -3.40 16.65
N VAL A 93 -11.31 -3.23 16.29
CA VAL A 93 -10.34 -4.32 16.18
C VAL A 93 -9.56 -4.54 17.48
N GLY A 94 -9.34 -3.51 18.28
CA GLY A 94 -8.48 -3.54 19.46
C GLY A 94 -8.87 -4.56 20.54
N SER A 95 -7.84 -5.11 21.17
CA SER A 95 -7.91 -6.02 22.31
C SER A 95 -6.75 -5.76 23.29
N ASN A 96 -6.62 -6.58 24.33
CA ASN A 96 -5.48 -6.53 25.24
C ASN A 96 -4.14 -6.93 24.58
N LYS A 97 -4.16 -7.45 23.34
CA LYS A 97 -2.97 -7.77 22.55
C LYS A 97 -2.41 -6.58 21.76
N GLY A 98 -3.13 -5.45 21.72
CA GLY A 98 -2.72 -4.24 21.01
C GLY A 98 -3.09 -4.23 19.52
N VAL A 99 -2.81 -3.12 18.86
CA VAL A 99 -3.16 -2.85 17.45
C VAL A 99 -1.97 -2.25 16.70
N LEU A 100 -1.67 -2.80 15.54
CA LEU A 100 -0.68 -2.27 14.61
C LEU A 100 -1.39 -1.58 13.44
N LEU A 101 -1.11 -0.29 13.27
CA LEU A 101 -1.56 0.51 12.13
C LEU A 101 -0.50 0.44 11.03
N MET A 102 -0.89 0.23 9.77
CA MET A 102 0.07 0.14 8.66
C MET A 102 -0.43 0.86 7.43
N TYR A 103 0.41 1.71 6.85
CA TYR A 103 0.07 2.56 5.72
C TYR A 103 1.35 3.05 5.01
N GLY A 104 1.21 3.50 3.76
CA GLY A 104 2.31 4.10 3.01
C GLY A 104 2.70 5.47 3.57
N ASN A 105 3.99 5.82 3.55
CA ASN A 105 4.48 7.06 4.15
C ASN A 105 4.12 8.31 3.33
N TYR A 106 2.94 8.87 3.60
CA TYR A 106 2.44 10.11 3.04
C TYR A 106 2.03 11.06 4.15
N THR A 107 2.30 12.36 4.00
CA THR A 107 2.11 13.37 5.06
C THR A 107 0.69 13.37 5.66
N GLY A 108 -0.34 13.20 4.82
CA GLY A 108 -1.73 13.15 5.27
C GLY A 108 -2.00 11.91 6.13
N ASP A 109 -1.50 10.76 5.68
CA ASP A 109 -1.65 9.48 6.39
C ASP A 109 -0.87 9.48 7.71
N VAL A 110 0.38 9.93 7.71
CA VAL A 110 1.17 10.11 8.95
C VAL A 110 0.40 10.96 9.96
N LEU A 111 -0.07 12.15 9.55
CA LEU A 111 -0.78 13.06 10.45
C LEU A 111 -2.05 12.43 11.03
N ASN A 112 -2.90 11.85 10.18
CA ASN A 112 -4.20 11.35 10.62
C ASN A 112 -4.08 10.06 11.45
N PHE A 113 -3.18 9.15 11.06
CA PHE A 113 -2.97 7.91 11.82
C PHE A 113 -2.26 8.17 13.15
N ASP A 114 -1.32 9.12 13.21
CA ASP A 114 -0.67 9.50 14.47
C ASP A 114 -1.66 10.15 15.44
N MET A 115 -2.53 11.05 14.94
CA MET A 115 -3.61 11.62 15.75
C MET A 115 -4.54 10.54 16.31
N ALA A 116 -4.93 9.56 15.49
CA ALA A 116 -5.78 8.46 15.91
C ALA A 116 -5.09 7.54 16.93
N GLN A 117 -3.79 7.28 16.73
CA GLN A 117 -2.96 6.53 17.66
C GLN A 117 -2.90 7.23 19.03
N ASP A 118 -2.63 8.53 19.06
CA ASP A 118 -2.57 9.32 20.30
C ASP A 118 -3.91 9.32 21.04
N MET A 119 -5.02 9.45 20.31
CA MET A 119 -6.37 9.33 20.87
C MET A 119 -6.61 7.96 21.50
N ALA A 120 -6.22 6.87 20.83
CA ALA A 120 -6.38 5.51 21.33
C ALA A 120 -5.48 5.24 22.56
N ILE A 121 -4.23 5.70 22.54
CA ILE A 121 -3.30 5.57 23.66
C ILE A 121 -3.85 6.29 24.91
N ALA A 122 -4.43 7.48 24.73
CA ALA A 122 -5.06 8.23 25.83
C ALA A 122 -6.23 7.47 26.49
N GLU A 123 -6.86 6.53 25.78
CA GLU A 123 -7.91 5.65 26.28
C GLU A 123 -7.41 4.27 26.74
N GLY A 124 -6.10 4.05 26.73
CA GLY A 124 -5.46 2.84 27.25
C GLY A 124 -5.25 1.72 26.24
N TYR A 125 -5.43 1.97 24.94
CA TYR A 125 -5.05 1.01 23.91
C TYR A 125 -3.53 0.96 23.72
N LYS A 126 -2.97 -0.24 23.53
CA LYS A 126 -1.58 -0.42 23.07
C LYS A 126 -1.56 -0.33 21.55
N VAL A 127 -1.02 0.74 20.99
CA VAL A 127 -1.03 1.00 19.54
C VAL A 127 0.34 1.48 19.07
N LYS A 128 0.76 1.04 17.88
CA LYS A 128 1.92 1.54 17.13
C LYS A 128 1.56 1.62 15.64
N SER A 129 2.32 2.40 14.89
CA SER A 129 2.22 2.51 13.44
C SER A 129 3.50 2.02 12.75
N ILE A 130 3.35 1.47 11.55
CA ILE A 130 4.42 1.25 10.57
C ILE A 130 4.11 2.09 9.34
N GLN A 131 5.01 3.02 9.06
CA GLN A 131 5.02 3.81 7.83
C GLN A 131 5.92 3.08 6.84
N VAL A 132 5.35 2.58 5.75
CA VAL A 132 6.14 1.88 4.74
C VAL A 132 6.91 2.90 3.90
N THR A 133 8.20 2.63 3.66
CA THR A 133 9.16 3.57 3.07
C THR A 133 10.00 2.94 1.96
N ASP A 134 9.37 2.07 1.16
CA ASP A 134 10.04 1.22 0.18
C ASP A 134 10.42 1.94 -1.13
N ASP A 135 9.87 3.13 -1.43
CA ASP A 135 10.15 3.84 -2.68
C ASP A 135 11.55 4.50 -2.68
N VAL A 136 12.54 3.78 -3.22
CA VAL A 136 13.97 4.07 -3.04
C VAL A 136 14.44 5.39 -3.66
N VAL A 137 13.64 5.97 -4.56
CA VAL A 137 14.01 7.19 -5.30
C VAL A 137 13.20 8.42 -4.88
N SER A 138 12.26 8.27 -3.95
CA SER A 138 11.36 9.34 -3.54
C SER A 138 11.98 10.33 -2.55
N ALA A 139 12.99 9.91 -1.79
CA ALA A 139 13.76 10.74 -0.87
C ALA A 139 15.15 10.14 -0.61
N GLU A 140 16.12 10.99 -0.26
CA GLU A 140 17.47 10.54 0.11
C GLU A 140 17.46 9.78 1.45
N ASP A 141 16.73 10.30 2.44
CA ASP A 141 16.57 9.68 3.75
C ASP A 141 15.42 8.66 3.73
N LYS A 142 15.66 7.46 4.27
CA LYS A 142 14.71 6.35 4.23
C LYS A 142 13.41 6.71 4.92
N ASP A 143 13.47 7.42 6.05
CA ASP A 143 12.28 7.85 6.80
C ASP A 143 11.42 8.86 6.04
N GLY A 144 11.97 9.52 5.01
CA GLY A 144 11.26 10.46 4.14
C GLY A 144 10.70 9.83 2.86
N ARG A 145 10.97 8.55 2.60
CA ARG A 145 10.55 7.88 1.36
C ARG A 145 9.07 7.52 1.39
N ARG A 146 8.41 7.57 0.24
CA ARG A 146 7.02 7.12 0.04
C ARG A 146 6.90 5.61 0.28
N GLY A 147 5.71 5.17 0.71
CA GLY A 147 5.32 3.77 0.70
C GLY A 147 4.48 3.45 -0.54
N ILE A 148 4.86 2.44 -1.31
CA ILE A 148 4.21 2.03 -2.56
C ILE A 148 3.91 0.52 -2.56
N ALA A 149 4.14 -0.19 -3.67
CA ALA A 149 3.77 -1.60 -3.81
C ALA A 149 4.41 -2.55 -2.76
N GLY A 150 5.52 -2.17 -2.14
CA GLY A 150 6.16 -2.92 -1.06
C GLY A 150 5.33 -3.00 0.22
N ASP A 151 4.31 -2.14 0.37
CA ASP A 151 3.28 -2.22 1.42
C ASP A 151 2.83 -3.66 1.65
N ILE A 152 2.60 -4.41 0.57
CA ILE A 152 2.07 -5.77 0.61
C ILE A 152 2.99 -6.72 1.38
N PHE A 153 4.32 -6.64 1.20
CA PHE A 153 5.25 -7.51 1.91
C PHE A 153 5.26 -7.20 3.40
N VAL A 154 5.36 -5.93 3.75
CA VAL A 154 5.40 -5.45 5.14
C VAL A 154 4.11 -5.85 5.87
N MET A 155 2.96 -5.56 5.27
CA MET A 155 1.64 -5.87 5.85
C MET A 155 1.40 -7.38 5.95
N LYS A 156 1.79 -8.16 4.94
CA LYS A 156 1.61 -9.61 4.97
C LYS A 156 2.44 -10.28 6.06
N ILE A 157 3.67 -9.81 6.29
CA ILE A 157 4.57 -10.33 7.34
C ILE A 157 4.01 -9.99 8.72
N ALA A 158 3.60 -8.74 8.93
CA ALA A 158 2.99 -8.31 10.20
C ALA A 158 1.72 -9.12 10.51
N ALA A 159 0.83 -9.27 9.53
CA ALA A 159 -0.38 -10.07 9.67
C ALA A 159 -0.11 -11.55 9.95
N ALA A 160 0.85 -12.15 9.24
CA ALA A 160 1.24 -13.53 9.49
C ALA A 160 1.79 -13.72 10.91
N ALA A 161 2.62 -12.80 11.40
CA ALA A 161 3.14 -12.85 12.76
C ALA A 161 2.02 -12.74 13.79
N ALA A 162 1.07 -11.81 13.59
CA ALA A 162 -0.11 -11.68 14.45
C ALA A 162 -0.95 -12.97 14.46
N ASP A 163 -1.26 -13.55 13.31
CA ASP A 163 -2.06 -14.80 13.21
C ASP A 163 -1.34 -16.01 13.81
N LEU A 164 0.00 -16.01 13.82
CA LEU A 164 0.81 -17.03 14.51
C LEU A 164 0.87 -16.81 16.04
N GLY A 165 0.25 -15.75 16.57
CA GLY A 165 0.15 -15.47 17.99
C GLY A 165 1.40 -14.83 18.60
N TYR A 166 2.24 -14.18 17.79
CA TYR A 166 3.38 -13.42 18.30
C TYR A 166 2.90 -12.25 19.17
N GLU A 167 3.71 -11.87 20.15
CA GLU A 167 3.39 -10.75 21.02
C GLU A 167 3.56 -9.42 20.29
N PHE A 168 2.85 -8.39 20.76
CA PHE A 168 2.74 -7.09 20.08
C PHE A 168 4.07 -6.49 19.61
N ASP A 169 5.09 -6.48 20.47
CA ASP A 169 6.37 -5.87 20.15
C ASP A 169 7.16 -6.72 19.13
N GLU A 170 7.00 -8.04 19.14
CA GLU A 170 7.60 -8.94 18.13
C GLU A 170 6.96 -8.75 16.76
N VAL A 171 5.63 -8.58 16.70
CA VAL A 171 4.91 -8.26 15.45
C VAL A 171 5.39 -6.94 14.88
N TYR A 172 5.53 -5.90 15.72
CA TYR A 172 6.06 -4.61 15.32
C TYR A 172 7.51 -4.70 14.80
N GLU A 173 8.40 -5.42 15.51
CA GLU A 173 9.79 -5.60 15.09
C GLU A 173 9.92 -6.37 13.77
N LEU A 174 9.09 -7.40 13.55
CA LEU A 174 9.07 -8.13 12.28
C LEU A 174 8.55 -7.26 11.12
N ALA A 175 7.52 -6.44 11.37
CA ALA A 175 7.03 -5.49 10.39
C ALA A 175 8.09 -4.43 10.05
N GLN A 176 8.78 -3.86 11.05
CA GLN A 176 9.88 -2.92 10.82
C GLN A 176 11.01 -3.57 10.01
N LYS A 177 11.43 -4.77 10.39
CA LYS A 177 12.46 -5.52 9.65
C LYS A 177 12.04 -5.78 8.19
N ALA A 178 10.77 -6.10 7.95
CA ALA A 178 10.25 -6.26 6.61
C ALA A 178 10.33 -4.95 5.81
N ASN A 179 9.96 -3.83 6.42
CA ASN A 179 10.07 -2.50 5.81
C ASN A 179 11.54 -2.14 5.49
N ASP A 180 12.46 -2.46 6.40
CA ASP A 180 13.89 -2.22 6.22
C ASP A 180 14.46 -3.02 5.03
N LEU A 181 13.91 -4.20 4.75
CA LEU A 181 14.33 -5.13 3.69
C LEU A 181 13.43 -5.09 2.43
N THR A 182 12.55 -4.09 2.31
CA THR A 182 11.70 -3.91 1.13
C THR A 182 12.13 -2.68 0.36
N ALA A 183 12.23 -2.82 -0.96
CA ALA A 183 12.62 -1.76 -1.88
C ALA A 183 11.77 -1.85 -3.15
N SER A 184 11.28 -0.71 -3.63
CA SER A 184 10.45 -0.60 -4.82
C SER A 184 10.80 0.64 -5.64
N MET A 185 10.50 0.55 -6.94
CA MET A 185 10.62 1.65 -7.88
C MET A 185 9.67 1.40 -9.05
N GLY A 186 8.98 2.46 -9.50
CA GLY A 186 7.95 2.36 -10.54
C GLY A 186 8.33 3.05 -11.85
N VAL A 187 7.53 2.79 -12.88
CA VAL A 187 7.51 3.54 -14.13
C VAL A 187 6.07 3.79 -14.56
N ALA A 188 5.77 5.01 -14.99
CA ALA A 188 4.49 5.38 -15.56
C ALA A 188 4.60 5.64 -17.05
N LEU A 189 3.65 5.14 -17.83
CA LEU A 189 3.54 5.36 -19.30
C LEU A 189 2.35 6.25 -19.67
N GLY A 190 1.58 6.69 -18.67
CA GLY A 190 0.42 7.56 -18.84
C GLY A 190 -0.15 7.95 -17.48
N ALA A 191 -1.10 8.88 -17.49
CA ALA A 191 -1.77 9.36 -16.29
C ALA A 191 -3.05 8.60 -15.97
N ALA A 192 -3.35 8.51 -14.67
CA ALA A 192 -4.65 8.06 -14.21
C ALA A 192 -5.69 9.18 -14.36
N ASP A 193 -6.93 8.81 -14.70
CA ASP A 193 -8.07 9.74 -14.70
C ASP A 193 -8.65 9.87 -13.29
N ASP A 194 -8.81 11.11 -12.78
CA ASP A 194 -9.62 11.36 -11.60
C ASP A 194 -11.11 11.16 -11.96
N PRO A 195 -11.82 10.20 -11.35
CA PRO A 195 -13.21 9.96 -11.68
C PRO A 195 -14.14 11.13 -11.32
N ARG A 196 -13.76 11.99 -10.37
CA ARG A 196 -14.55 13.16 -9.94
C ARG A 196 -14.55 14.25 -10.99
N THR A 197 -13.38 14.50 -11.58
CA THR A 197 -13.19 15.58 -12.55
C THR A 197 -13.27 15.08 -14.00
N GLY A 198 -13.01 13.78 -14.20
CA GLY A 198 -12.89 13.15 -15.51
C GLY A 198 -11.64 13.58 -16.30
N HIS A 199 -10.67 14.22 -15.63
CA HIS A 199 -9.41 14.70 -16.18
C HIS A 199 -8.22 13.87 -15.67
N GLU A 200 -7.13 13.87 -16.43
CA GLU A 200 -5.87 13.27 -16.01
C GLU A 200 -5.35 13.94 -14.73
N MET A 201 -4.91 13.14 -13.76
CA MET A 201 -4.37 13.64 -12.48
C MET A 201 -3.05 14.40 -12.66
N PHE A 202 -2.30 14.09 -13.71
CA PHE A 202 -1.06 14.76 -14.09
C PHE A 202 -0.87 14.64 -15.61
N ASN A 203 0.00 15.48 -16.19
CA ASN A 203 0.26 15.44 -17.63
C ASN A 203 1.49 14.58 -17.94
N LEU A 204 1.32 13.54 -18.76
CA LEU A 204 2.40 12.76 -19.38
C LEU A 204 2.04 12.53 -20.85
N GLU A 205 2.80 13.11 -21.77
CA GLU A 205 2.42 13.12 -23.19
C GLU A 205 2.49 11.71 -23.80
N GLN A 206 1.69 11.48 -24.85
CA GLN A 206 1.74 10.21 -25.57
C GLN A 206 3.16 9.90 -26.07
N GLY A 207 3.66 8.72 -25.74
CA GLY A 207 5.02 8.29 -26.09
C GLY A 207 6.10 8.75 -25.10
N GLN A 208 5.70 9.35 -23.97
CA GLN A 208 6.58 9.60 -22.83
C GLN A 208 6.40 8.55 -21.73
N MET A 209 7.43 8.42 -20.90
CA MET A 209 7.40 7.70 -19.64
C MET A 209 8.03 8.53 -18.54
N GLU A 210 7.69 8.19 -17.29
CA GLU A 210 8.30 8.78 -16.11
C GLU A 210 8.72 7.69 -15.12
N ILE A 211 10.02 7.65 -14.84
CA ILE A 211 10.68 6.69 -13.96
C ILE A 211 10.67 7.26 -12.54
N GLY A 212 10.25 6.44 -11.57
CA GLY A 212 10.18 6.81 -10.15
C GLY A 212 8.98 7.70 -9.78
N MET A 213 7.98 7.80 -10.64
CA MET A 213 6.76 8.56 -10.34
C MET A 213 6.00 7.92 -9.17
N GLY A 214 5.48 8.74 -8.26
CA GLY A 214 4.67 8.26 -7.13
C GLY A 214 3.27 7.82 -7.53
N ILE A 215 2.60 7.08 -6.65
CA ILE A 215 1.27 6.50 -6.91
C ILE A 215 0.14 7.54 -6.97
N HIS A 216 0.38 8.77 -6.52
CA HIS A 216 -0.56 9.89 -6.66
C HIS A 216 -0.16 10.87 -7.78
N GLY A 217 0.84 10.52 -8.59
CA GLY A 217 1.37 11.39 -9.65
C GLY A 217 2.44 12.37 -9.18
N GLU A 218 3.03 12.13 -8.01
CA GLU A 218 4.20 12.90 -7.57
C GLU A 218 5.36 12.71 -8.55
N PRO A 219 6.13 13.77 -8.87
CA PRO A 219 7.21 13.69 -9.85
C PRO A 219 8.21 12.57 -9.55
N GLY A 220 8.67 11.93 -10.62
CA GLY A 220 9.75 10.95 -10.58
C GLY A 220 11.12 11.58 -10.78
N VAL A 221 12.12 10.71 -10.96
CA VAL A 221 13.52 11.11 -11.13
C VAL A 221 13.90 11.37 -12.59
N ARG A 222 13.16 10.78 -13.54
CA ARG A 222 13.44 10.96 -14.98
C ARG A 222 12.16 10.88 -15.81
N ARG A 223 11.91 11.91 -16.61
CA ARG A 223 10.88 11.92 -17.66
C ARG A 223 11.55 11.89 -19.04
N GLY A 224 11.07 11.05 -19.94
CA GLY A 224 11.67 10.87 -21.25
C GLY A 224 10.74 10.18 -22.25
N LYS A 225 11.25 9.89 -23.45
CA LYS A 225 10.53 9.02 -24.40
C LYS A 225 10.46 7.61 -23.85
N ILE A 226 9.41 6.87 -24.21
CA ILE A 226 9.32 5.44 -23.91
C ILE A 226 10.52 4.73 -24.55
N GLU A 227 11.27 4.02 -23.72
CA GLU A 227 12.40 3.17 -24.10
C GLU A 227 11.94 1.70 -24.22
N THR A 228 12.85 0.81 -24.59
CA THR A 228 12.52 -0.62 -24.63
C THR A 228 12.31 -1.16 -23.22
N LEU A 229 11.48 -2.21 -23.09
CA LEU A 229 11.24 -2.86 -21.80
C LEU A 229 12.53 -3.30 -21.10
N ASN A 230 13.52 -3.77 -21.87
CA ASN A 230 14.79 -4.20 -21.28
C ASN A 230 15.55 -3.04 -20.65
N GLU A 231 15.65 -1.90 -21.35
CA GLU A 231 16.31 -0.69 -20.83
C GLU A 231 15.61 -0.17 -19.58
N VAL A 232 14.27 -0.14 -19.59
CA VAL A 232 13.47 0.30 -18.44
C VAL A 232 13.64 -0.63 -17.24
N VAL A 233 13.59 -1.95 -17.46
CA VAL A 233 13.77 -2.94 -16.37
C VAL A 233 15.19 -2.87 -15.82
N ASP A 234 16.22 -2.72 -16.67
CA ASP A 234 17.60 -2.52 -16.21
C ASP A 234 17.71 -1.26 -15.32
N GLU A 235 17.13 -0.14 -15.76
CA GLU A 235 17.20 1.13 -15.02
C GLU A 235 16.48 1.08 -13.66
N ILE A 236 15.30 0.47 -13.57
CA ILE A 236 14.55 0.41 -12.29
C ILE A 236 15.11 -0.65 -11.34
N THR A 237 15.73 -1.72 -11.85
CA THR A 237 16.22 -2.81 -10.99
C THR A 237 17.55 -2.45 -10.34
N ASP A 238 18.40 -1.69 -11.03
CA ASP A 238 19.72 -1.28 -10.55
C ASP A 238 19.70 -0.58 -9.18
N PRO A 239 18.83 0.42 -8.93
CA PRO A 239 18.69 1.04 -7.62
C PRO A 239 18.21 0.08 -6.53
N LEU A 240 17.32 -0.86 -6.86
CA LEU A 240 16.78 -1.83 -5.89
C LEU A 240 17.85 -2.79 -5.41
N ILE A 241 18.65 -3.32 -6.34
CA ILE A 241 19.79 -4.19 -6.02
C ILE A 241 20.79 -3.47 -5.11
N LYS A 242 21.06 -2.19 -5.40
CA LYS A 242 22.01 -1.38 -4.61
C LYS A 242 21.46 -1.06 -3.22
N GLU A 243 20.18 -0.69 -3.13
CA GLU A 243 19.50 -0.38 -1.86
C GLU A 243 19.48 -1.59 -0.93
N LEU A 244 19.14 -2.77 -1.46
CA LEU A 244 19.08 -4.01 -0.69
C LEU A 244 20.45 -4.66 -0.45
N ASP A 245 21.52 -4.08 -1.02
CA ASP A 245 22.89 -4.59 -0.99
C ASP A 245 22.99 -6.10 -1.36
N LEU A 246 22.19 -6.54 -2.35
CA LEU A 246 22.04 -7.96 -2.67
C LEU A 246 23.38 -8.63 -3.01
N LYS A 247 23.60 -9.80 -2.42
CA LYS A 247 24.78 -10.65 -2.58
C LYS A 247 24.46 -11.93 -3.36
N GLU A 248 25.52 -12.58 -3.80
CA GLU A 248 25.45 -13.91 -4.40
C GLU A 248 24.77 -14.89 -3.42
N ASN A 249 23.82 -15.68 -3.92
CA ASN A 249 22.97 -16.61 -3.15
C ASN A 249 21.92 -16.00 -2.20
N ASP A 250 21.70 -14.68 -2.22
CA ASP A 250 20.55 -14.10 -1.51
C ASP A 250 19.21 -14.59 -2.12
N GLU A 251 18.25 -14.87 -1.25
CA GLU A 251 16.88 -15.20 -1.66
C GLU A 251 16.02 -13.93 -1.62
N VAL A 252 15.34 -13.64 -2.73
CA VAL A 252 14.47 -12.46 -2.86
C VAL A 252 13.05 -12.84 -3.21
N GLY A 253 12.09 -12.19 -2.54
CA GLY A 253 10.70 -12.14 -2.99
C GLY A 253 10.53 -11.01 -4.00
N VAL A 254 9.82 -11.27 -5.10
CA VAL A 254 9.62 -10.28 -6.17
C VAL A 254 8.14 -10.06 -6.40
N LEU A 255 7.74 -8.79 -6.44
CA LEU A 255 6.42 -8.35 -6.86
C LEU A 255 6.55 -7.49 -8.12
N ILE A 256 5.93 -7.91 -9.22
CA ILE A 256 5.78 -7.09 -10.42
C ILE A 256 4.37 -6.54 -10.44
N ASN A 257 4.25 -5.30 -10.00
CA ASN A 257 2.96 -4.63 -9.81
C ASN A 257 2.57 -3.80 -11.05
N GLY A 258 1.40 -4.08 -11.61
CA GLY A 258 0.79 -3.21 -12.61
C GLY A 258 0.07 -2.04 -11.94
N LEU A 259 0.32 -0.81 -12.38
CA LEU A 259 -0.31 0.41 -11.84
C LEU A 259 -1.75 0.64 -12.37
N GLY A 260 -2.47 -0.44 -12.71
CA GLY A 260 -3.87 -0.41 -13.15
C GLY A 260 -4.10 -0.76 -14.63
N ALA A 261 -3.46 -0.05 -15.56
CA ALA A 261 -3.75 -0.19 -17.01
C ALA A 261 -2.76 -1.07 -17.79
N THR A 262 -1.69 -1.54 -17.16
CA THR A 262 -0.68 -2.41 -17.80
C THR A 262 -1.21 -3.83 -17.99
N PRO A 263 -1.22 -4.38 -19.21
CA PRO A 263 -1.64 -5.76 -19.45
C PRO A 263 -0.77 -6.77 -18.70
N TYR A 264 -1.38 -7.85 -18.19
CA TYR A 264 -0.64 -8.95 -17.54
C TYR A 264 0.47 -9.55 -18.41
N MET A 265 0.27 -9.61 -19.73
CA MET A 265 1.30 -10.12 -20.64
C MET A 265 2.59 -9.30 -20.55
N ASP A 266 2.49 -7.98 -20.41
CA ASP A 266 3.64 -7.09 -20.31
C ASP A 266 4.38 -7.31 -18.99
N LEU A 267 3.63 -7.53 -17.90
CA LEU A 267 4.21 -7.87 -16.58
C LEU A 267 5.00 -9.19 -16.63
N PHE A 268 4.53 -10.21 -17.37
CA PHE A 268 5.28 -11.44 -17.56
C PHE A 268 6.54 -11.26 -18.42
N VAL A 269 6.51 -10.35 -19.40
CA VAL A 269 7.71 -10.00 -20.18
C VAL A 269 8.72 -9.26 -19.29
N MET A 270 8.28 -8.36 -18.42
CA MET A 270 9.12 -7.74 -17.38
C MET A 270 9.72 -8.80 -16.45
N ASN A 271 8.92 -9.77 -16.00
CA ASN A 271 9.39 -10.87 -15.16
C ASN A 271 10.51 -11.67 -15.81
N LYS A 272 10.38 -11.95 -17.11
CA LYS A 272 11.39 -12.67 -17.88
C LYS A 272 12.72 -11.91 -17.86
N LYS A 273 12.72 -10.61 -18.11
CA LYS A 273 13.95 -9.79 -18.07
C LYS A 273 14.52 -9.65 -16.66
N LEU A 274 13.68 -9.41 -15.65
CA LEU A 274 14.11 -9.33 -14.26
C LEU A 274 14.74 -10.64 -13.78
N SER A 275 14.16 -11.78 -14.16
CA SER A 275 14.71 -13.10 -13.84
C SER A 275 16.11 -13.29 -14.43
N GLU A 276 16.34 -12.86 -15.67
CA GLU A 276 17.67 -12.88 -16.31
C GLU A 276 18.69 -12.03 -15.52
N ILE A 277 18.32 -10.82 -15.10
CA ILE A 277 19.19 -9.93 -14.29
C ILE A 277 19.56 -10.60 -12.95
N LEU A 278 18.59 -11.20 -12.27
CA LEU A 278 18.81 -11.84 -10.97
C LEU A 278 19.60 -13.15 -11.09
N GLU A 279 19.43 -13.91 -12.16
CA GLU A 279 20.19 -15.13 -12.43
C GLU A 279 21.66 -14.86 -12.75
N GLU A 280 21.98 -13.74 -13.41
CA GLU A 280 23.36 -13.31 -13.65
C GLU A 280 24.12 -12.94 -12.36
N LYS A 281 23.40 -12.75 -11.25
CA LYS A 281 23.96 -12.44 -9.92
C LYS A 281 24.01 -13.63 -8.97
N LYS A 282 23.50 -14.79 -9.38
CA LYS A 282 23.57 -16.04 -8.61
C LYS A 282 24.97 -16.62 -8.59
#